data_AF-A0A920PVC5-F1
#
_entry.id   AF-A0A920PVC5-F1
#
_cell.length_a   1.000
_cell.length_b   1.000
_cell.length_c   1.000
_cell.angle_alpha   90.00
_cell.angle_beta   90.00
_cell.angle_gamma   90.00
#
_symmetry.space_group_name_H-M   'P 1'
#
loop_
_entity.id
_entity.type
_entity.pdbx_description
1 polymer ?
#
loop_
_entity_poly.entity_id
_entity_poly.type
_entity_poly.pdbx_seq_one_letter_code
_entity_poly.pdbx_strand_id
1 'polypeptide(L)'
;MSSVSLKARRIDVPDSFQAIQDYCWEQGWTDGLPVVPPTESLVREMLEGYGGDPSLSLGTMQPRNAQATLEKLAINAVMAGCKPEYFPVVVAATKAALDKDFNLGGNAATTGGAAQVMIINGPIANELDINGDAACFGPGSDPTRPSVELYV
;
A
#
# COMPACT_ATOMS: atom_id res chain seq x y z
N MET A 1 16.06 17.99 -10.62
CA MET A 1 15.30 16.93 -9.95
C MET A 1 15.49 17.13 -8.46
N SER A 2 14.46 17.60 -7.76
CA SER A 2 14.56 17.82 -6.30
C SER A 2 14.69 16.46 -5.63
N SER A 3 15.76 16.22 -4.87
CA SER A 3 15.96 14.93 -4.22
C SER A 3 14.89 14.71 -3.16
N VAL A 4 14.05 13.71 -3.37
CA VAL A 4 13.02 13.29 -2.42
C VAL A 4 13.71 12.84 -1.11
N SER A 5 13.51 13.51 0.02
CA SER A 5 14.18 13.12 1.27
C SER A 5 13.37 12.06 2.02
N LEU A 6 13.90 10.84 2.13
CA LEU A 6 13.30 9.71 2.85
C LEU A 6 13.77 9.67 4.32
N LYS A 7 12.86 9.44 5.26
CA LYS A 7 13.09 9.46 6.72
C LYS A 7 12.93 8.08 7.38
N ALA A 8 12.37 7.09 6.70
CA ALA A 8 12.18 5.76 7.23
C ALA A 8 13.52 5.11 7.63
N ARG A 9 13.46 4.26 8.66
CA ARG A 9 14.63 3.51 9.13
C ARG A 9 15.09 2.55 8.03
N ARG A 10 16.40 2.54 7.78
CA ARG A 10 17.06 1.57 6.89
C ARG A 10 17.51 0.34 7.70
N ILE A 11 17.41 -0.82 7.08
CA ILE A 11 17.74 -2.10 7.71
C ILE A 11 18.56 -2.89 6.72
N ASP A 12 19.75 -3.30 7.14
CA ASP A 12 20.63 -4.12 6.34
C ASP A 12 20.31 -5.59 6.59
N VAL A 13 19.96 -6.29 5.51
CA VAL A 13 19.67 -7.73 5.47
C VAL A 13 20.54 -8.33 4.37
N PRO A 14 21.02 -9.58 4.50
CA PRO A 14 21.74 -10.23 3.40
C PRO A 14 20.95 -10.17 2.09
N ASP A 15 21.63 -9.93 0.98
CA ASP A 15 21.04 -9.91 -0.36
C ASP A 15 20.69 -11.33 -0.82
N SER A 16 19.61 -11.84 -0.24
CA SER A 16 19.08 -13.19 -0.43
C SER A 16 17.58 -13.11 -0.28
N PHE A 17 16.87 -13.63 -1.29
CA PHE A 17 15.42 -13.73 -1.26
C PHE A 17 14.93 -14.36 0.05
N GLN A 18 15.48 -15.52 0.43
CA GLN A 18 15.11 -16.23 1.66
C GLN A 18 15.33 -15.35 2.91
N ALA A 19 16.49 -14.71 3.03
CA ALA A 19 16.82 -13.91 4.22
C ALA A 19 15.90 -12.69 4.37
N ILE A 20 15.54 -12.05 3.26
CA ILE A 20 14.61 -10.92 3.26
C ILE A 20 13.20 -11.36 3.63
N GLN A 21 12.73 -12.47 3.05
CA GLN A 21 11.43 -13.03 3.37
C GLN A 21 11.32 -13.44 4.84
N ASP A 22 12.30 -14.18 5.35
CA ASP A 22 12.36 -14.63 6.73
C ASP A 22 12.37 -13.42 7.69
N TYR A 23 13.17 -12.39 7.38
CA TYR A 23 13.20 -11.17 8.18
C TYR A 23 11.83 -10.46 8.22
N CYS A 24 11.18 -10.25 7.06
CA CYS A 24 9.87 -9.60 7.02
C CYS A 24 8.80 -10.41 7.77
N TRP A 25 8.85 -11.74 7.70
CA TRP A 25 7.97 -12.62 8.47
C TRP A 25 8.23 -12.52 9.97
N GLU A 26 9.48 -12.60 10.41
CA GLU A 26 9.85 -12.47 11.84
C GLU A 26 9.46 -11.13 12.44
N GLN A 27 9.46 -10.05 11.65
CA GLN A 27 8.98 -8.74 12.09
C GLN A 27 7.45 -8.58 12.03
N GLY A 28 6.72 -9.56 11.49
CA GLY A 28 5.27 -9.53 11.31
C GLY A 28 4.81 -8.50 10.27
N TRP A 29 5.58 -8.27 9.21
CA TRP A 29 5.25 -7.31 8.15
C TRP A 29 4.56 -7.92 6.94
N THR A 30 4.50 -9.25 6.91
CA THR A 30 3.80 -10.03 5.88
C THR A 30 2.94 -11.08 6.58
N ASP A 31 1.87 -11.47 5.91
CA ASP A 31 0.96 -12.56 6.24
C ASP A 31 1.49 -13.95 5.84
N GLY A 32 2.70 -14.00 5.28
CA GLY A 32 3.36 -15.22 4.80
C GLY A 32 3.54 -15.21 3.29
N LEU A 33 2.93 -14.25 2.58
CA LEU A 33 3.17 -14.04 1.17
C LEU A 33 4.57 -13.43 0.92
N PRO A 34 5.19 -13.73 -0.24
CA PRO A 34 6.40 -13.06 -0.70
C PRO A 34 6.22 -11.53 -0.75
N VAL A 35 7.26 -10.78 -0.42
CA VAL A 35 7.25 -9.32 -0.49
C VAL A 35 8.32 -8.84 -1.45
N VAL A 36 8.08 -7.73 -2.14
CA VAL A 36 9.15 -7.04 -2.86
C VAL A 36 9.95 -6.21 -1.84
N PRO A 37 11.28 -6.36 -1.74
CA PRO A 37 12.06 -5.59 -0.79
C PRO A 37 11.93 -4.08 -1.08
N PRO A 38 11.48 -3.25 -0.11
CA PRO A 38 11.24 -1.82 -0.35
C PRO A 38 12.56 -1.03 -0.33
N THR A 39 13.40 -1.27 -1.34
CA THR A 39 14.67 -0.56 -1.51
C THR A 39 14.41 0.93 -1.72
N GLU A 40 15.37 1.76 -1.33
CA GLU A 40 15.27 3.22 -1.47
C GLU A 40 14.98 3.65 -2.92
N SER A 41 15.56 2.97 -3.91
CA SER A 41 15.29 3.23 -5.33
C SER A 41 13.83 2.97 -5.72
N LEU A 42 13.25 1.84 -5.27
CA LEU A 42 11.87 1.50 -5.61
C LEU A 42 10.86 2.41 -4.90
N VAL A 43 11.15 2.79 -3.65
CA VAL A 43 10.32 3.74 -2.90
C VAL A 43 10.35 5.13 -3.55
N ARG A 44 11.51 5.56 -4.06
CA ARG A 44 11.64 6.82 -4.81
C ARG A 44 10.84 6.78 -6.10
N GLU A 45 10.98 5.71 -6.89
CA GLU A 45 10.23 5.53 -8.13
C GLU A 45 8.71 5.58 -7.89
N MET A 46 8.23 4.89 -6.85
CA MET A 46 6.83 4.91 -6.42
C MET A 46 6.33 6.33 -6.10
N LEU A 47 7.14 7.13 -5.39
CA LEU A 47 6.79 8.49 -5.01
C LEU A 47 6.89 9.48 -6.19
N GLU A 48 7.86 9.30 -7.08
CA GLU A 48 8.07 10.17 -8.24
C GLU A 48 6.87 10.17 -9.20
N GLY A 49 6.25 9.00 -9.41
CA GLY A 49 5.06 8.88 -10.27
C GLY A 49 3.82 9.64 -9.76
N TYR A 50 3.71 9.86 -8.45
CA TYR A 50 2.59 10.58 -7.84
C TYR A 50 2.92 12.05 -7.52
N GLY A 51 4.16 12.34 -7.10
CA GLY A 51 4.59 13.64 -6.62
C GLY A 51 4.12 13.97 -5.19
N GLY A 52 4.76 14.95 -4.55
CA GLY A 52 4.43 15.39 -3.19
C GLY A 52 5.54 15.18 -2.16
N ASP A 53 5.34 15.70 -0.96
CA ASP A 53 6.30 15.56 0.15
C ASP A 53 6.17 14.18 0.81
N PRO A 54 7.22 13.33 0.83
CA PRO A 54 7.18 12.03 1.51
C PRO A 54 6.80 12.10 2.99
N SER A 55 7.10 13.25 3.64
CA SER A 55 6.78 13.50 5.04
C SER A 55 5.32 13.87 5.27
N LEU A 56 4.55 14.16 4.21
CA LEU A 56 3.15 14.51 4.33
C LEU A 56 2.37 13.33 4.93
N SER A 57 1.75 13.57 6.07
CA SER A 57 0.80 12.62 6.68
C SER A 57 -0.58 12.81 6.09
N LEU A 58 -1.22 11.69 5.72
CA LEU A 58 -2.63 11.65 5.32
C LEU A 58 -3.56 11.57 6.54
N GLY A 59 -3.03 11.25 7.72
CA GLY A 59 -3.78 11.12 8.97
C GLY A 59 -3.21 10.07 9.91
N THR A 60 -3.88 9.89 11.04
CA THR A 60 -3.53 8.87 12.04
C THR A 60 -4.34 7.61 11.78
N MET A 61 -3.66 6.50 11.54
CA MET A 61 -4.25 5.21 11.19
C MET A 61 -4.45 4.33 12.44
N GLN A 62 -5.70 4.01 12.74
CA GLN A 62 -6.09 3.04 13.77
C GLN A 62 -5.87 1.60 13.26
N PRO A 63 -5.68 0.61 14.16
CA PRO A 63 -5.65 0.71 15.63
C PRO A 63 -4.28 1.12 16.19
N ARG A 64 -3.22 1.08 15.37
CA ARG A 64 -1.85 1.34 15.83
C ARG A 64 -1.59 2.82 16.16
N ASN A 65 -2.50 3.72 15.82
CA ASN A 65 -2.38 5.17 16.01
C ASN A 65 -1.11 5.76 15.37
N ALA A 66 -0.68 5.17 14.24
CA ALA A 66 0.52 5.59 13.53
C ALA A 66 0.19 6.63 12.46
N GLN A 67 1.13 7.56 12.21
CA GLN A 67 1.02 8.50 11.09
C GLN A 67 1.19 7.77 9.76
N ALA A 68 0.18 7.86 8.88
CA ALA A 68 0.18 7.33 7.52
C ALA A 68 0.78 8.36 6.56
N THR A 69 2.11 8.42 6.50
CA THR A 69 2.83 9.32 5.59
C THR A 69 2.91 8.77 4.18
N LEU A 70 3.07 9.64 3.18
CA LEU A 70 3.27 9.21 1.79
C LEU A 70 4.47 8.25 1.65
N GLU A 71 5.57 8.51 2.37
CA GLU A 71 6.71 7.59 2.40
C GLU A 71 6.33 6.19 2.88
N LYS A 72 5.58 6.08 3.97
CA LYS A 72 5.17 4.78 4.53
C LYS A 72 4.19 4.06 3.62
N LEU A 73 3.29 4.80 2.98
CA LEU A 73 2.39 4.22 1.97
C LEU A 73 3.19 3.69 0.78
N ALA A 74 4.17 4.43 0.29
CA ALA A 74 5.02 3.98 -0.80
C ALA A 74 5.82 2.73 -0.44
N ILE A 75 6.37 2.66 0.79
CA ILE A 75 7.04 1.46 1.30
C ILE A 75 6.09 0.25 1.28
N ASN A 76 4.89 0.37 1.83
CA ASN A 76 3.91 -0.73 1.84
C ASN A 76 3.44 -1.10 0.43
N ALA A 77 3.23 -0.11 -0.44
CA ALA A 77 2.86 -0.35 -1.84
C ALA A 77 3.96 -1.12 -2.58
N VAL A 78 5.23 -0.73 -2.40
CA VAL A 78 6.36 -1.49 -2.96
C VAL A 78 6.37 -2.90 -2.39
N MET A 79 6.25 -3.09 -1.07
CA MET A 79 6.21 -4.42 -0.46
C MET A 79 5.13 -5.33 -1.04
N ALA A 80 3.96 -4.77 -1.35
CA ALA A 80 2.85 -5.47 -2.00
C ALA A 80 3.06 -5.73 -3.51
N GLY A 81 4.17 -5.28 -4.10
CA GLY A 81 4.45 -5.41 -5.53
C GLY A 81 3.61 -4.46 -6.40
N CYS A 82 3.06 -3.39 -5.83
CA CYS A 82 2.27 -2.40 -6.54
C CYS A 82 3.12 -1.69 -7.62
N LYS A 83 2.55 -1.41 -8.80
CA LYS A 83 3.21 -0.54 -9.77
C LYS A 83 2.97 0.95 -9.45
N PRO A 84 3.93 1.85 -9.74
CA PRO A 84 3.79 3.29 -9.49
C PRO A 84 2.52 3.92 -10.06
N GLU A 85 2.06 3.47 -11.23
CA GLU A 85 0.82 3.94 -11.87
C GLU A 85 -0.45 3.72 -11.03
N TYR A 86 -0.47 2.73 -10.14
CA TYR A 86 -1.58 2.47 -9.22
C TYR A 86 -1.48 3.26 -7.91
N PHE A 87 -0.33 3.86 -7.60
CA PHE A 87 -0.11 4.56 -6.33
C PHE A 87 -1.09 5.70 -6.05
N PRO A 88 -1.54 6.51 -7.02
CA PRO A 88 -2.58 7.51 -6.78
C PRO A 88 -3.88 6.91 -6.22
N VAL A 89 -4.25 5.71 -6.68
CA VAL A 89 -5.42 4.97 -6.17
C VAL A 89 -5.18 4.52 -4.74
N VAL A 90 -4.00 4.00 -4.41
CA VAL A 90 -3.63 3.62 -3.03
C VAL A 90 -3.71 4.81 -2.08
N VAL A 91 -3.22 5.98 -2.50
CA VAL A 91 -3.30 7.23 -1.71
C VAL A 91 -4.75 7.67 -1.53
N ALA A 92 -5.56 7.64 -2.59
CA ALA A 92 -6.98 7.99 -2.51
C ALA A 92 -7.77 7.04 -1.60
N ALA A 93 -7.53 5.74 -1.73
CA ALA A 93 -8.12 4.70 -0.89
C ALA A 93 -7.76 4.90 0.58
N THR A 94 -6.49 5.21 0.86
CA THR A 94 -6.04 5.48 2.23
C THR A 94 -6.73 6.71 2.81
N LYS A 95 -6.88 7.79 2.04
CA LYS A 95 -7.64 8.97 2.48
C LYS A 95 -9.09 8.63 2.80
N ALA A 96 -9.73 7.82 1.96
CA ALA A 96 -11.11 7.37 2.19
C ALA A 96 -11.23 6.49 3.44
N ALA A 97 -10.28 5.58 3.66
CA ALA A 97 -10.23 4.74 4.86
C ALA A 97 -9.99 5.56 6.14
N LEU A 98 -9.24 6.66 6.04
CA LEU A 98 -8.98 7.58 7.15
C LEU A 98 -10.15 8.55 7.42
N ASP A 99 -11.19 8.56 6.58
CA ASP A 99 -12.40 9.33 6.86
C ASP A 99 -13.06 8.79 8.14
N LYS A 100 -13.49 9.71 9.02
CA LYS A 100 -14.14 9.37 10.29
C LYS A 100 -15.39 8.51 10.09
N ASP A 101 -16.12 8.71 8.99
CA ASP A 101 -17.37 8.01 8.70
C ASP A 101 -17.12 6.58 8.24
N PHE A 102 -15.92 6.30 7.70
CA PHE A 102 -15.48 4.93 7.43
C PHE A 102 -15.16 4.16 8.72
N ASN A 103 -14.86 4.84 9.84
CA ASN A 103 -14.60 4.22 11.14
C ASN A 103 -13.59 3.06 11.06
N LEU A 104 -12.40 3.31 10.49
CA LEU A 104 -11.36 2.29 10.31
C LEU A 104 -11.02 1.54 11.59
N GLY A 105 -10.99 2.22 12.74
CA GLY A 105 -10.70 1.58 14.03
C GLY A 105 -11.73 0.52 14.42
N GLY A 106 -13.01 0.74 14.15
CA GLY A 106 -14.05 -0.26 14.37
C GLY A 106 -13.99 -1.41 13.36
N ASN A 107 -13.70 -1.10 12.09
CA ASN A 107 -13.66 -2.08 11.01
C ASN A 107 -12.41 -2.99 11.03
N ALA A 108 -11.26 -2.46 11.45
CA ALA A 108 -10.00 -3.21 11.53
C ALA A 108 -9.81 -3.96 12.87
N ALA A 109 -10.62 -3.65 13.89
CA ALA A 109 -10.56 -4.35 15.18
C ALA A 109 -11.20 -5.75 15.07
N THR A 110 -10.66 -6.72 15.81
CA THR A 110 -10.95 -8.16 15.72
C THR A 110 -12.40 -8.59 16.02
N THR A 111 -13.27 -7.66 16.44
CA THR A 111 -14.70 -7.89 16.64
C THR A 111 -15.58 -7.36 15.50
N GLY A 112 -15.00 -6.61 14.55
CA GLY A 112 -15.69 -5.90 13.48
C GLY A 112 -15.82 -6.68 12.17
N GLY A 113 -14.86 -7.56 11.84
CA GLY A 113 -14.97 -8.63 10.82
C GLY A 113 -15.51 -8.26 9.43
N ALA A 114 -15.57 -6.98 9.07
CA ALA A 114 -16.14 -6.53 7.81
C ALA A 114 -15.10 -6.70 6.70
N ALA A 115 -15.44 -7.42 5.63
CA ALA A 115 -14.66 -7.38 4.41
C ALA A 115 -14.75 -5.97 3.82
N GLN A 116 -13.64 -5.23 3.81
CA GLN A 116 -13.59 -3.91 3.19
C GLN A 116 -13.61 -4.07 1.68
N VAL A 117 -14.46 -3.31 1.00
CA VAL A 117 -14.54 -3.32 -0.47
C VAL A 117 -14.18 -1.93 -0.99
N MET A 118 -13.26 -1.89 -1.95
CA MET A 118 -12.90 -0.66 -2.66
C MET A 118 -13.58 -0.64 -4.03
N ILE A 119 -14.31 0.44 -4.30
CA ILE A 119 -14.93 0.67 -5.61
C ILE A 119 -14.21 1.85 -6.26
N ILE A 120 -13.60 1.60 -7.42
CA ILE A 120 -12.87 2.61 -8.19
C ILE A 120 -13.74 3.00 -9.37
N ASN A 121 -14.02 4.29 -9.51
CA ASN A 121 -14.90 4.82 -10.54
C ASN A 121 -14.25 6.00 -11.28
N GLY A 122 -14.55 6.12 -12.57
CA GLY A 122 -14.07 7.21 -13.43
C GLY A 122 -12.98 6.78 -14.41
N PRO A 123 -12.38 7.73 -15.16
CA PRO A 123 -11.42 7.43 -16.23
C PRO A 123 -10.24 6.59 -15.79
N ILE A 124 -9.74 6.81 -14.56
CA ILE A 124 -8.62 6.08 -13.98
C ILE A 124 -8.86 4.57 -13.90
N ALA A 125 -10.11 4.13 -13.75
CA ALA A 125 -10.45 2.69 -13.75
C ALA A 125 -10.12 2.06 -15.11
N ASN A 126 -10.41 2.76 -16.22
CA ASN A 126 -10.11 2.29 -17.56
C ASN A 126 -8.63 2.46 -17.92
N GLU A 127 -8.01 3.57 -17.50
CA GLU A 127 -6.59 3.85 -17.74
C GLU A 127 -5.69 2.79 -17.09
N LEU A 128 -6.08 2.33 -15.90
CA LEU A 128 -5.38 1.29 -15.15
C LEU A 128 -5.92 -0.13 -15.44
N ASP A 129 -6.88 -0.23 -16.37
CA ASP A 129 -7.54 -1.45 -16.82
C ASP A 129 -8.12 -2.29 -15.65
N ILE A 130 -8.68 -1.63 -14.63
CA ILE A 130 -9.26 -2.28 -13.45
C ILE A 130 -10.52 -3.07 -13.84
N ASN A 131 -10.62 -4.31 -13.34
CA ASN A 131 -11.77 -5.19 -13.63
C ASN A 131 -13.08 -4.57 -13.13
N GLY A 132 -14.06 -4.44 -14.04
CA GLY A 132 -15.37 -3.85 -13.72
C GLY A 132 -16.59 -4.56 -14.31
N ASP A 133 -16.40 -5.66 -15.06
CA ASP A 133 -17.47 -6.40 -15.74
C ASP A 133 -17.77 -7.75 -15.04
N ALA A 134 -18.47 -8.66 -15.71
CA ALA A 134 -18.74 -10.01 -15.25
C ALA A 134 -17.46 -10.67 -14.70
N ALA A 135 -17.59 -11.23 -13.49
CA ALA A 135 -16.46 -11.77 -12.72
C ALA A 135 -15.40 -10.70 -12.38
N CYS A 136 -15.79 -9.49 -11.98
CA CYS A 136 -14.87 -8.44 -11.55
C CYS A 136 -13.95 -8.85 -10.38
N PHE A 137 -14.42 -9.76 -9.51
CA PHE A 137 -13.62 -10.39 -8.45
C PHE A 137 -12.99 -11.73 -8.87
N GLY A 138 -13.12 -12.12 -10.13
CA GLY A 138 -12.59 -13.36 -10.70
C GLY A 138 -11.14 -13.21 -11.20
N PRO A 139 -10.51 -14.32 -11.62
CA PRO A 139 -9.15 -14.30 -12.16
C PRO A 139 -9.10 -13.54 -13.50
N GLY A 140 -8.05 -12.75 -13.73
CA GLY A 140 -7.87 -12.02 -14.99
C GLY A 140 -7.12 -10.69 -14.89
N SER A 141 -6.92 -10.17 -13.68
CA SER A 141 -6.10 -9.00 -13.41
C SER A 141 -4.64 -9.37 -13.13
N ASP A 142 -3.69 -8.53 -13.59
CA ASP A 142 -2.28 -8.58 -13.16
C ASP A 142 -2.20 -8.54 -11.62
N PRO A 143 -1.52 -9.50 -10.95
CA PRO A 143 -1.46 -9.57 -9.48
C PRO A 143 -0.76 -8.37 -8.83
N THR A 144 -0.05 -7.54 -9.60
CA THR A 144 0.55 -6.28 -9.13
C THR A 144 -0.45 -5.11 -9.05
N ARG A 145 -1.69 -5.33 -9.50
CA ARG A 145 -2.80 -4.40 -9.27
C ARG A 145 -3.17 -4.40 -7.79
N PRO A 146 -3.58 -3.27 -7.21
CA PRO A 146 -4.04 -3.23 -5.82
C PRO A 146 -5.23 -4.19 -5.68
N SER A 147 -4.96 -5.35 -5.08
CA SER A 147 -5.99 -6.23 -4.55
C SER A 147 -6.66 -5.51 -3.37
N VAL A 148 -7.89 -5.90 -3.09
CA VAL A 148 -8.77 -5.31 -2.06
C VAL A 148 -8.27 -5.59 -0.63
N GLU A 149 -6.97 -5.86 -0.47
CA GLU A 149 -6.33 -6.37 0.73
C GLU A 149 -5.11 -5.49 1.01
N LEU A 150 -5.38 -4.26 1.43
CA LEU A 150 -4.37 -3.43 2.10
C LEU A 150 -4.21 -3.99 3.51
N TYR A 151 -3.15 -4.76 3.73
CA TYR A 151 -2.68 -5.05 5.08
C TYR A 151 -2.28 -3.72 5.73
N VAL A 152 -3.00 -3.38 6.81
CA VAL A 152 -2.79 -2.18 7.63
C VAL A 152 -2.08 -2.54 8.93
#